data_AF-A0A221KE79-F1
#
_entry.id   AF-A0A221KE79-F1
#
_cell.length_a   1.000
_cell.length_b   1.000
_cell.length_c   1.000
_cell.angle_alpha   90.00
_cell.angle_beta   90.00
_cell.angle_gamma   90.00
#
_symmetry.space_group_name_H-M   'P 1'
#
loop_
_entity.id
_entity.type
_entity.pdbx_description
1 polymer ?
#
loop_
_entity_poly.entity_id
_entity_poly.type
_entity_poly.pdbx_seq_one_letter_code
_entity_poly.pdbx_strand_id
1 'polypeptide(L)'
;MLLQSRPRVRHIGMALGMAGLGLGAALGIPPLDRLTLTFDPHWWTVVDTLVGYILVQHWSALTLLKVSGLAALLLHSATAHPDARLRRLARHLLALMGLMLGLWIGACLTQNVLGVQLQLWRVLWLCQLLAPALWLSSLPAWRTWDRVNGAAVLLVMSGMLAQHVATAWLVWAGVALSWPQVQASARHIPMARRLLPLAAVALAIMAWLPHIPAWFTRRAALPVPPMVEPTWVALAQTSALTLALTLVLALPLWWPRARTLWALPLLGCTLPLWVGGHVVWHQFEQARPAWREAHQLRRIIPEGAVVQWIGQTHQTWFDLHRAQYIAAIQGPNGLFVRDAALLFEQRMRSFVQSGLIGAPLDLPQAPTPEERVAILYALRSQLEAPNDFNPSDIHLRTACKDRALDFILVSLYAPAPGADHHVQDDDQGRWVSVYACARHRAQAD
;
A
#
# COMPACT_ATOMS: atom_id res chain seq x y z
N MET A 1 -7.44 -8.97 35.38
CA MET A 1 -7.26 -9.87 36.54
C MET A 1 -8.26 -11.05 36.57
N LEU A 2 -9.35 -11.03 35.78
CA LEU A 2 -10.33 -12.12 35.67
C LEU A 2 -9.92 -13.34 34.80
N LEU A 3 -8.70 -13.35 34.24
CA LEU A 3 -8.22 -14.42 33.33
C LEU A 3 -7.18 -15.36 33.96
N GLN A 4 -7.04 -15.38 35.30
CA GLN A 4 -6.36 -16.48 36.01
C GLN A 4 -7.32 -17.67 36.26
N SER A 5 -8.28 -17.89 35.37
CA SER A 5 -9.12 -19.08 35.41
C SER A 5 -8.25 -20.34 35.29
N ARG A 6 -8.50 -21.35 36.13
CA ARG A 6 -7.82 -22.66 36.09
C ARG A 6 -7.70 -23.16 34.64
N PRO A 7 -6.58 -23.80 34.24
CA PRO A 7 -6.34 -24.21 32.84
C PRO A 7 -7.51 -24.99 32.22
N ARG A 8 -8.22 -25.78 33.03
CA ARG A 8 -9.44 -26.50 32.64
C ARG A 8 -10.54 -25.57 32.09
N VAL A 9 -10.82 -24.46 32.76
CA VAL A 9 -11.84 -23.49 32.33
C VAL A 9 -11.47 -22.86 30.99
N ARG A 10 -10.17 -22.59 30.77
CA ARG A 10 -9.68 -22.06 29.49
C ARG A 10 -9.88 -23.07 28.35
N HIS A 11 -9.55 -24.34 28.58
CA HIS A 11 -9.75 -25.38 27.57
C HIS A 11 -11.23 -25.62 27.25
N ILE A 12 -12.09 -25.63 28.28
CA ILE A 12 -13.54 -25.73 28.09
C ILE A 12 -14.06 -24.52 27.29
N GLY A 13 -13.65 -23.30 27.64
CA GLY A 13 -14.03 -22.09 26.91
C GLY A 13 -13.56 -22.10 25.46
N MET A 14 -12.33 -22.55 25.18
CA MET A 14 -11.83 -22.72 23.82
C MET A 14 -12.63 -23.77 23.05
N ALA A 15 -12.91 -24.93 23.65
CA ALA A 15 -13.70 -25.99 23.03
C ALA A 15 -15.13 -25.54 22.72
N LEU A 16 -15.79 -24.85 23.66
CA LEU A 16 -17.11 -24.27 23.47
C LEU A 16 -17.11 -23.18 22.41
N GLY A 17 -16.08 -22.32 22.38
CA GLY A 17 -15.91 -21.31 21.34
C GLY A 17 -15.77 -21.94 19.96
N MET A 18 -14.91 -22.94 19.81
CA MET A 18 -14.73 -23.68 18.55
C MET A 18 -16.01 -24.42 18.14
N ALA A 19 -16.70 -25.05 19.09
CA ALA A 19 -17.98 -25.71 18.84
C ALA A 19 -19.05 -24.71 18.40
N GLY A 20 -19.10 -23.52 19.02
CA GLY A 20 -20.00 -22.43 18.64
C GLY A 20 -19.70 -21.89 17.25
N LEU A 21 -18.42 -21.73 16.89
CA LEU A 21 -18.01 -21.34 15.53
C LEU A 21 -18.40 -22.40 14.50
N GLY A 22 -18.17 -23.69 14.80
CA GLY A 22 -18.54 -24.80 13.94
C GLY A 22 -20.05 -24.94 13.75
N LEU A 23 -20.82 -24.83 14.85
CA LEU A 23 -22.28 -24.87 14.80
C LEU A 23 -22.84 -23.66 14.05
N GLY A 24 -22.32 -22.46 14.28
CA GLY A 24 -22.73 -21.25 13.55
C GLY A 24 -22.46 -21.33 12.06
N ALA A 25 -21.31 -21.90 11.66
CA ALA A 25 -21.02 -22.19 10.26
C ALA A 25 -22.00 -23.22 9.67
N ALA A 26 -22.24 -24.33 10.38
CA ALA A 26 -23.15 -25.39 9.95
C ALA A 26 -24.60 -24.92 9.81
N LEU A 27 -25.03 -23.98 10.66
CA LEU A 27 -26.37 -23.38 10.62
C LEU A 27 -26.48 -22.21 9.62
N GLY A 28 -25.39 -21.85 8.92
CA GLY A 28 -25.41 -20.75 7.95
C GLY A 28 -25.61 -19.37 8.59
N ILE A 29 -25.14 -19.16 9.82
CA ILE A 29 -25.29 -17.87 10.53
C ILE A 29 -24.21 -16.89 10.05
N PRO A 30 -24.56 -15.72 9.48
CA PRO A 30 -23.55 -14.73 9.08
C PRO A 30 -22.79 -14.13 10.28
N PRO A 31 -21.46 -13.88 10.17
CA PRO A 31 -20.58 -14.15 9.02
C PRO A 31 -19.90 -15.55 9.08
N LEU A 32 -20.36 -16.45 9.96
CA LEU A 32 -19.75 -17.77 10.18
C LEU A 32 -20.05 -18.76 9.06
N ASP A 33 -21.16 -18.59 8.34
CA ASP A 33 -21.46 -19.28 7.09
C ASP A 33 -20.31 -19.20 6.07
N ARG A 34 -19.56 -18.10 6.08
CA ARG A 34 -18.40 -17.89 5.20
C ARG A 34 -17.14 -18.67 5.62
N LEU A 35 -17.13 -19.34 6.79
CA LEU A 35 -15.99 -20.16 7.23
C LEU A 35 -15.71 -21.32 6.28
N THR A 36 -16.75 -21.89 5.69
CA THR A 36 -16.65 -23.02 4.74
C THR A 36 -16.80 -22.60 3.29
N LEU A 37 -17.08 -21.32 3.03
CA LEU A 37 -17.24 -20.80 1.68
C LEU A 37 -15.87 -20.54 1.04
N THR A 38 -15.71 -21.01 -0.18
CA THR A 38 -14.54 -20.72 -1.03
C THR A 38 -14.95 -19.81 -2.17
N PHE A 39 -14.01 -18.98 -2.65
CA PHE A 39 -14.22 -18.23 -3.89
C PHE A 39 -14.41 -19.23 -5.04
N ASP A 40 -15.43 -19.05 -5.88
CA ASP A 40 -15.48 -19.75 -7.16
C ASP A 40 -14.41 -19.19 -8.11
N PRO A 41 -13.98 -19.96 -9.13
CA PRO A 41 -12.87 -19.54 -10.00
C PRO A 41 -13.05 -18.15 -10.62
N HIS A 42 -14.27 -17.81 -11.03
CA HIS A 42 -14.55 -16.53 -11.67
C HIS A 42 -14.45 -15.37 -10.66
N TRP A 43 -15.05 -15.52 -9.48
CA TRP A 43 -14.93 -14.54 -8.40
C TRP A 43 -13.47 -14.38 -7.94
N TRP A 44 -12.74 -15.48 -7.80
CA TRP A 44 -11.32 -15.45 -7.42
C TRP A 44 -10.50 -14.65 -8.44
N THR A 45 -10.67 -14.86 -9.75
CA THR A 45 -9.95 -14.10 -10.78
C THR A 45 -10.17 -12.59 -10.67
N VAL A 46 -11.41 -12.17 -10.37
CA VAL A 46 -11.72 -10.75 -10.15
C VAL A 46 -11.01 -10.22 -8.90
N VAL A 47 -11.07 -10.95 -7.78
CA VAL A 47 -10.38 -10.57 -6.53
C VAL A 47 -8.86 -10.51 -6.72
N ASP A 48 -8.31 -11.52 -7.36
CA ASP A 48 -6.89 -11.70 -7.64
C ASP A 48 -6.35 -10.59 -8.55
N THR A 49 -7.16 -10.12 -9.49
CA THR A 49 -6.83 -8.99 -10.35
C THR A 49 -6.99 -7.68 -9.59
N LEU A 50 -8.17 -7.37 -9.03
CA LEU A 50 -8.44 -6.05 -8.45
C LEU A 50 -7.75 -5.78 -7.11
N VAL A 51 -7.56 -6.81 -6.30
CA VAL A 51 -6.97 -6.71 -4.96
C VAL A 51 -5.88 -7.75 -4.71
N GLY A 52 -5.18 -8.19 -5.76
CA GLY A 52 -4.08 -9.14 -5.63
C GLY A 52 -3.03 -8.76 -4.57
N TYR A 53 -2.81 -7.46 -4.34
CA TYR A 53 -1.86 -6.96 -3.33
C TYR A 53 -2.13 -7.45 -1.88
N ILE A 54 -3.37 -7.86 -1.55
CA ILE A 54 -3.70 -8.42 -0.22
C ILE A 54 -3.52 -9.95 -0.14
N LEU A 55 -3.10 -10.60 -1.23
CA LEU A 55 -2.92 -12.04 -1.32
C LEU A 55 -1.43 -12.39 -1.23
N VAL A 56 -1.09 -13.48 -0.56
CA VAL A 56 0.32 -13.88 -0.35
C VAL A 56 1.04 -14.17 -1.66
N GLN A 57 0.33 -14.65 -2.67
CA GLN A 57 0.88 -14.98 -3.99
C GLN A 57 1.50 -13.76 -4.69
N HIS A 58 1.08 -12.54 -4.31
CA HIS A 58 1.57 -11.28 -4.89
C HIS A 58 2.55 -10.54 -4.00
N TRP A 59 2.93 -11.10 -2.86
CA TRP A 59 3.93 -10.48 -2.02
C TRP A 59 5.32 -10.65 -2.64
N SER A 60 5.95 -9.53 -2.95
CA SER A 60 7.33 -9.52 -3.44
C SER A 60 8.30 -10.11 -2.42
N ALA A 61 9.46 -10.59 -2.88
CA ALA A 61 10.56 -11.01 -2.02
C ALA A 61 10.96 -9.93 -1.02
N LEU A 62 10.87 -8.66 -1.41
CA LEU A 62 11.09 -7.51 -0.53
C LEU A 62 10.09 -7.48 0.62
N THR A 63 8.79 -7.65 0.34
CA THR A 63 7.75 -7.70 1.38
C THR A 63 8.00 -8.85 2.35
N LEU A 64 8.29 -10.04 1.83
CA LEU A 64 8.59 -11.22 2.66
C LEU A 64 9.82 -10.99 3.54
N LEU A 65 10.87 -10.36 3.00
CA LEU A 65 12.09 -10.04 3.75
C LEU A 65 11.84 -8.98 4.84
N LYS A 66 10.97 -8.00 4.60
CA LYS A 66 10.56 -7.04 5.64
C LYS A 66 9.78 -7.72 6.76
N VAL A 67 8.86 -8.62 6.43
CA VAL A 67 8.12 -9.41 7.41
C VAL A 67 9.06 -10.29 8.25
N SER A 68 10.03 -10.94 7.60
CA SER A 68 11.04 -11.73 8.32
C SER A 68 11.95 -10.85 9.19
N GLY A 69 12.26 -9.63 8.74
CA GLY A 69 12.95 -8.62 9.55
C GLY A 69 12.18 -8.22 10.80
N LEU A 70 10.86 -8.02 10.72
CA LEU A 70 10.01 -7.77 11.89
C LEU A 70 10.02 -8.96 12.85
N ALA A 71 9.97 -10.18 12.31
CA ALA A 71 10.10 -11.41 13.11
C ALA A 71 11.44 -11.47 13.84
N ALA A 72 12.54 -11.10 13.17
CA ALA A 72 13.87 -11.06 13.75
C ALA A 72 13.98 -10.04 14.90
N LEU A 73 13.40 -8.84 14.73
CA LEU A 73 13.33 -7.82 15.78
C LEU A 73 12.54 -8.30 17.01
N LEU A 74 11.38 -8.93 16.79
CA LEU A 74 10.57 -9.51 17.87
C LEU A 74 11.29 -10.68 18.55
N LEU A 75 11.98 -11.53 17.78
CA LEU A 75 12.74 -12.65 18.31
C LEU A 75 13.90 -12.17 19.18
N HIS A 76 14.67 -11.19 18.71
CA HIS A 76 15.73 -10.54 19.50
C HIS A 76 15.16 -9.93 20.79
N SER A 77 14.06 -9.18 20.69
CA SER A 77 13.40 -8.60 21.87
C SER A 77 12.87 -9.66 22.83
N ALA A 78 12.39 -10.80 22.32
CA ALA A 78 11.90 -11.91 23.12
C ALA A 78 13.01 -12.60 23.94
N THR A 79 14.24 -12.63 23.42
CA THR A 79 15.38 -13.32 24.04
C THR A 79 16.28 -12.39 24.85
N ALA A 80 16.56 -11.19 24.35
CA ALA A 80 17.60 -10.30 24.86
C ALA A 80 17.09 -9.09 25.67
N HIS A 81 15.79 -8.77 25.62
CA HIS A 81 15.28 -7.59 26.32
C HIS A 81 15.45 -7.72 27.84
N PRO A 82 15.91 -6.69 28.58
CA PRO A 82 16.18 -6.79 30.03
C PRO A 82 14.92 -6.99 30.87
N ASP A 83 13.83 -6.27 30.56
CA ASP A 83 12.52 -6.43 31.23
C ASP A 83 11.77 -7.72 30.80
N ALA A 84 11.43 -8.56 31.77
CA ALA A 84 10.68 -9.81 31.57
C ALA A 84 9.26 -9.61 31.00
N ARG A 85 8.60 -8.49 31.30
CA ARG A 85 7.28 -8.15 30.78
C ARG A 85 7.34 -7.86 29.28
N LEU A 86 8.34 -7.07 28.86
CA LEU A 86 8.56 -6.74 27.45
C LEU A 86 9.05 -7.95 26.64
N ARG A 87 9.92 -8.81 27.20
CA ARG A 87 10.23 -10.13 26.60
C ARG A 87 8.98 -10.97 26.37
N ARG A 88 8.09 -10.99 27.37
CA ARG A 88 6.81 -11.73 27.27
C ARG A 88 5.93 -11.12 26.18
N LEU A 89 5.79 -9.80 26.12
CA LEU A 89 5.02 -9.12 25.08
C LEU A 89 5.57 -9.44 23.68
N ALA A 90 6.89 -9.35 23.47
CA ALA A 90 7.54 -9.67 22.21
C ALA A 90 7.27 -11.11 21.76
N ARG A 91 7.31 -12.09 22.68
CA ARG A 91 6.94 -13.48 22.39
C ARG A 91 5.48 -13.64 21.97
N HIS A 92 4.54 -12.98 22.65
CA HIS A 92 3.13 -13.04 22.27
C HIS A 92 2.87 -12.38 20.92
N LEU A 93 3.53 -11.26 20.62
CA LEU A 93 3.44 -10.62 19.31
C LEU A 93 4.02 -11.50 18.21
N LEU A 94 5.18 -12.13 18.44
CA LEU A 94 5.78 -13.06 17.48
C LEU A 94 4.86 -14.26 17.21
N ALA A 95 4.29 -14.85 18.27
CA ALA A 95 3.34 -15.96 18.16
C ALA A 95 2.05 -15.53 17.44
N LEU A 96 1.51 -14.35 17.77
CA LEU A 96 0.33 -13.79 17.12
C LEU A 96 0.58 -13.53 15.63
N MET A 97 1.71 -12.92 15.29
CA MET A 97 2.11 -12.67 13.90
C MET A 97 2.22 -14.00 13.13
N GLY A 98 2.90 -15.01 13.68
CA GLY A 98 3.00 -16.33 13.07
C GLY A 98 1.65 -17.00 12.88
N LEU A 99 0.78 -16.96 13.89
CA LEU A 99 -0.58 -17.55 13.82
C LEU A 99 -1.44 -16.84 12.76
N MET A 100 -1.52 -15.51 12.80
CA MET A 100 -2.36 -14.72 11.89
C MET A 100 -1.88 -14.84 10.44
N LEU A 101 -0.56 -14.79 10.20
CA LEU A 101 0.00 -14.99 8.86
C LEU A 101 -0.18 -16.44 8.39
N GLY A 102 -0.01 -17.43 9.26
CA GLY A 102 -0.24 -18.83 8.92
C GLY A 102 -1.69 -19.09 8.50
N LEU A 103 -2.66 -18.56 9.26
CA LEU A 103 -4.08 -18.64 8.92
C LEU A 103 -4.41 -17.89 7.63
N TRP A 104 -3.85 -16.70 7.43
CA TRP A 104 -4.02 -15.93 6.20
C TRP A 104 -3.45 -16.64 4.98
N ILE A 105 -2.24 -17.18 5.06
CA ILE A 105 -1.62 -17.98 3.99
C ILE A 105 -2.51 -19.18 3.68
N GLY A 106 -2.97 -19.89 4.71
CA GLY A 106 -3.92 -21.00 4.55
C GLY A 106 -5.20 -20.56 3.82
N ALA A 107 -5.77 -19.41 4.20
CA ALA A 107 -6.95 -18.84 3.55
C ALA A 107 -6.69 -18.45 2.08
N CYS A 108 -5.53 -17.88 1.75
CA CYS A 108 -5.16 -17.56 0.38
C CYS A 108 -4.94 -18.81 -0.48
N LEU A 109 -4.35 -19.87 0.07
CA LEU A 109 -4.11 -21.13 -0.64
C LEU A 109 -5.40 -21.94 -0.87
N THR A 110 -6.30 -21.91 0.10
CA THR A 110 -7.62 -22.59 0.04
C THR A 110 -8.72 -21.72 -0.57
N GLN A 111 -8.40 -20.48 -0.95
CA GLN A 111 -9.35 -19.48 -1.44
C GLN A 111 -10.57 -19.34 -0.50
N ASN A 112 -10.33 -19.34 0.81
CA ASN A 112 -11.38 -19.23 1.82
C ASN A 112 -11.89 -17.79 1.90
N VAL A 113 -13.20 -17.60 1.74
CA VAL A 113 -13.82 -16.27 1.67
C VAL A 113 -13.63 -15.50 2.96
N LEU A 114 -14.00 -16.07 4.11
CA LEU A 114 -13.91 -15.36 5.38
C LEU A 114 -12.45 -15.07 5.75
N GLY A 115 -11.56 -16.06 5.59
CA GLY A 115 -10.15 -15.92 5.96
C GLY A 115 -9.44 -14.80 5.20
N VAL A 116 -9.72 -14.63 3.90
CA VAL A 116 -9.16 -13.51 3.12
C VAL A 116 -9.85 -12.19 3.51
N GLN A 117 -11.18 -12.17 3.72
CA GLN A 117 -11.94 -10.98 4.12
C GLN A 117 -11.53 -10.43 5.49
N LEU A 118 -11.10 -11.29 6.43
CA LEU A 118 -10.59 -10.87 7.73
C LEU A 118 -9.27 -10.10 7.65
N GLN A 119 -8.56 -10.17 6.52
CA GLN A 119 -7.30 -9.45 6.27
C GLN A 119 -6.29 -9.63 7.41
N LEU A 120 -6.10 -10.87 7.88
CA LEU A 120 -5.29 -11.18 9.08
C LEU A 120 -3.82 -10.73 8.95
N TRP A 121 -3.33 -10.51 7.72
CA TRP A 121 -2.02 -9.90 7.46
C TRP A 121 -1.87 -8.49 8.07
N ARG A 122 -2.97 -7.78 8.36
CA ARG A 122 -2.96 -6.47 9.05
C ARG A 122 -2.35 -6.52 10.46
N VAL A 123 -2.13 -7.71 11.04
CA VAL A 123 -1.28 -7.89 12.23
C VAL A 123 0.10 -7.25 12.05
N LEU A 124 0.58 -7.16 10.81
CA LEU A 124 1.84 -6.53 10.46
C LEU A 124 1.85 -5.03 10.75
N TRP A 125 0.72 -4.32 10.71
CA TRP A 125 0.69 -2.89 11.07
C TRP A 125 1.07 -2.69 12.54
N LEU A 126 0.52 -3.53 13.42
CA LEU A 126 0.88 -3.53 14.83
C LEU A 126 2.35 -3.94 15.02
N CYS A 127 2.83 -4.95 14.29
CA CYS A 127 4.22 -5.40 14.38
C CYS A 127 5.21 -4.37 13.83
N GLN A 128 4.87 -3.64 12.76
CA GLN A 128 5.68 -2.55 12.21
C GLN A 128 5.90 -1.42 13.20
N LEU A 129 4.91 -1.16 14.06
CA LEU A 129 5.03 -0.17 15.13
C LEU A 129 5.81 -0.73 16.34
N LEU A 130 5.41 -1.91 16.83
CA LEU A 130 5.90 -2.43 18.10
C LEU A 130 7.24 -3.15 18.01
N ALA A 131 7.54 -3.85 16.92
CA ALA A 131 8.78 -4.62 16.82
C ALA A 131 10.04 -3.74 16.85
N PRO A 132 10.12 -2.63 16.08
CA PRO A 132 11.27 -1.72 16.19
C PRO A 132 11.34 -1.03 17.54
N ALA A 133 10.20 -0.66 18.14
CA ALA A 133 10.16 0.00 19.45
C ALA A 133 10.67 -0.93 20.58
N LEU A 134 10.19 -2.18 20.61
CA LEU A 134 10.64 -3.20 21.56
C LEU A 134 12.10 -3.57 21.36
N TRP A 135 12.54 -3.65 20.10
CA TRP A 135 13.94 -3.91 19.79
C TRP A 135 14.83 -2.75 20.25
N LEU A 136 14.46 -1.51 19.95
CA LEU A 136 15.20 -0.33 20.38
C LEU A 136 15.26 -0.21 21.91
N SER A 137 14.18 -0.54 22.62
CA SER A 137 14.16 -0.56 24.09
C SER A 137 14.96 -1.71 24.70
N SER A 138 15.29 -2.74 23.92
CA SER A 138 16.18 -3.83 24.34
C SER A 138 17.65 -3.43 24.32
N LEU A 139 18.01 -2.37 23.58
CA LEU A 139 19.37 -1.84 23.52
C LEU A 139 19.70 -1.03 24.79
N PRO A 140 20.98 -0.77 25.08
CA PRO A 140 21.38 0.17 26.13
C PRO A 140 20.72 1.55 25.92
N ALA A 141 20.68 2.38 26.96
CA ALA A 141 20.19 3.75 26.82
C ALA A 141 20.96 4.50 25.71
N TRP A 142 20.27 5.28 24.88
CA TRP A 142 20.87 5.91 23.69
C TRP A 142 22.10 6.79 24.00
N ARG A 143 22.16 7.36 25.21
CA ARG A 143 23.31 8.15 25.68
C ARG A 143 24.58 7.33 25.90
N THR A 144 24.46 6.01 26.05
CA THR A 144 25.59 5.09 26.25
C THR A 144 25.92 4.28 25.00
N TRP A 145 25.29 4.59 23.87
CA TRP A 145 25.57 3.91 22.61
C TRP A 145 27.00 4.18 22.14
N ASP A 146 27.71 3.10 21.88
CA ASP A 146 28.94 3.13 21.11
C ASP A 146 28.66 3.10 19.59
N ARG A 147 29.73 3.13 18.80
CA ARG A 147 29.65 3.08 17.33
C ARG A 147 28.99 1.80 16.80
N VAL A 148 29.06 0.69 17.54
CA VAL A 148 28.51 -0.60 17.13
C VAL A 148 26.99 -0.59 17.30
N ASN A 149 26.49 -0.06 18.43
CA ASN A 149 25.05 0.16 18.63
C ASN A 149 24.49 1.11 17.56
N GLY A 150 25.18 2.23 17.30
CA GLY A 150 24.78 3.16 16.25
C GLY A 150 24.72 2.51 14.86
N ALA A 151 25.71 1.69 14.52
CA ALA A 151 25.71 0.93 13.27
C ALA A 151 24.56 -0.07 13.18
N ALA A 152 24.25 -0.81 14.27
CA ALA A 152 23.13 -1.75 14.30
C ALA A 152 21.80 -1.04 14.03
N VAL A 153 21.55 0.09 14.69
CA VAL A 153 20.36 0.94 14.48
C VAL A 153 20.28 1.45 13.06
N LEU A 154 21.38 1.97 12.52
CA LEU A 154 21.40 2.44 11.13
C LEU A 154 21.09 1.30 10.15
N LEU A 155 21.66 0.11 10.33
CA LEU A 155 21.42 -1.04 9.46
C LEU A 155 19.96 -1.52 9.52
N VAL A 156 19.37 -1.61 10.73
CA VAL A 156 17.94 -1.96 10.89
C VAL A 156 17.04 -0.92 10.22
N MET A 157 17.27 0.37 10.46
CA MET A 157 16.50 1.44 9.85
C MET A 157 16.63 1.42 8.33
N SER A 158 17.85 1.22 7.81
CA SER A 158 18.12 1.14 6.37
C SER A 158 17.36 0.00 5.73
N GLY A 159 17.39 -1.20 6.31
CA GLY A 159 16.67 -2.34 5.73
C GLY A 159 15.15 -2.26 5.89
N MET A 160 14.62 -1.61 6.94
CA MET A 160 13.18 -1.36 7.06
C MET A 160 12.67 -0.39 6.00
N LEU A 161 13.47 0.63 5.67
CA LEU A 161 13.12 1.69 4.73
C LEU A 161 13.51 1.39 3.29
N ALA A 162 14.30 0.33 3.09
CA ALA A 162 14.73 -0.17 1.79
C ALA A 162 13.57 -0.36 0.81
N GLN A 163 13.81 0.03 -0.45
CA GLN A 163 12.95 -0.25 -1.61
C GLN A 163 13.49 -1.42 -2.46
N HIS A 164 14.59 -2.05 -2.02
CA HIS A 164 15.26 -3.13 -2.74
C HIS A 164 15.56 -4.32 -1.82
N VAL A 165 15.55 -5.53 -2.40
CA VAL A 165 15.83 -6.77 -1.66
C VAL A 165 17.23 -6.74 -1.04
N ALA A 166 18.24 -6.28 -1.78
CA ALA A 166 19.63 -6.23 -1.31
C ALA A 166 19.81 -5.37 -0.05
N THR A 167 19.17 -4.20 0.01
CA THR A 167 19.25 -3.31 1.18
C THR A 167 18.32 -3.75 2.31
N ALA A 168 17.21 -4.45 2.02
CA ALA A 168 16.33 -4.99 3.05
C ALA A 168 17.01 -6.06 3.93
N TRP A 169 18.00 -6.79 3.39
CA TRP A 169 18.81 -7.74 4.18
C TRP A 169 19.59 -7.09 5.32
N LEU A 170 19.81 -5.77 5.28
CA LEU A 170 20.52 -5.03 6.33
C LEU A 170 19.80 -5.08 7.68
N VAL A 171 18.48 -5.36 7.71
CA VAL A 171 17.77 -5.61 8.97
C VAL A 171 18.35 -6.79 9.71
N TRP A 172 18.58 -7.90 9.00
CA TRP A 172 19.16 -9.10 9.61
C TRP A 172 20.58 -8.84 10.12
N ALA A 173 21.39 -8.10 9.35
CA ALA A 173 22.74 -7.71 9.77
C ALA A 173 22.70 -6.81 11.03
N GLY A 174 21.80 -5.83 11.08
CA GLY A 174 21.63 -4.96 12.23
C GLY A 174 21.11 -5.69 13.47
N VAL A 175 20.14 -6.59 13.31
CA VAL A 175 19.63 -7.45 14.40
C VAL A 175 20.72 -8.39 14.91
N ALA A 176 21.46 -9.06 14.02
CA ALA A 176 22.58 -9.92 14.41
C ALA A 176 23.66 -9.13 15.16
N LEU A 177 23.99 -7.91 14.70
CA LEU A 177 24.96 -7.04 15.35
C LEU A 177 24.51 -6.57 16.75
N SER A 178 23.20 -6.47 16.97
CA SER A 178 22.62 -6.15 18.28
C SER A 178 22.60 -7.32 19.26
N TRP A 179 23.02 -8.52 18.83
CA TRP A 179 23.10 -9.69 19.68
C TRP A 179 24.35 -9.62 20.60
N PRO A 180 24.25 -9.89 21.91
CA PRO A 180 25.36 -9.64 22.85
C PRO A 180 26.69 -10.29 22.46
N GLN A 181 26.64 -11.55 22.01
CA GLN A 181 27.82 -12.32 21.58
C GLN A 181 28.48 -11.69 20.34
N VAL A 182 27.69 -11.30 19.35
CA VAL A 182 28.19 -10.67 18.11
C VAL A 182 28.74 -9.28 18.42
N GLN A 183 28.05 -8.53 19.28
CA GLN A 183 28.46 -7.21 19.70
C GLN A 183 29.80 -7.24 20.45
N ALA A 184 30.00 -8.22 21.35
CA ALA A 184 31.27 -8.40 22.05
C ALA A 184 32.41 -8.67 21.06
N SER A 185 32.22 -9.62 20.13
CA SER A 185 33.20 -9.92 19.08
C SER A 185 33.52 -8.70 18.20
N ALA A 186 32.49 -7.95 17.75
CA ALA A 186 32.67 -6.75 16.94
C ALA A 186 33.44 -5.64 17.67
N ARG A 187 33.31 -5.55 19.00
CA ARG A 187 34.07 -4.58 19.83
C ARG A 187 35.54 -4.96 19.98
N HIS A 188 35.88 -6.24 19.95
CA HIS A 188 37.27 -6.68 20.05
C HIS A 188 38.06 -6.49 18.75
N ILE A 189 37.37 -6.38 17.59
CA ILE A 189 38.02 -6.18 16.29
C ILE A 189 38.17 -4.67 16.02
N PRO A 190 39.38 -4.08 16.06
CA PRO A 190 39.58 -2.64 15.92
C PRO A 190 39.16 -2.12 14.54
N MET A 191 39.32 -2.92 13.49
CA MET A 191 38.87 -2.58 12.14
C MET A 191 37.34 -2.48 12.05
N ALA A 192 36.61 -3.42 12.65
CA ALA A 192 35.15 -3.40 12.67
C ALA A 192 34.61 -2.15 13.36
N ARG A 193 35.20 -1.75 14.51
CA ARG A 193 34.82 -0.51 15.22
C ARG A 193 34.98 0.77 14.40
N ARG A 194 35.87 0.76 13.39
CA ARG A 194 36.11 1.91 12.50
C ARG A 194 35.23 1.84 11.25
N LEU A 195 35.25 0.71 10.55
CA LEU A 195 34.61 0.57 9.24
C LEU A 195 33.10 0.34 9.30
N LEU A 196 32.60 -0.38 10.32
CA LEU A 196 31.19 -0.73 10.43
C LEU A 196 30.23 0.47 10.48
N PRO A 197 30.44 1.51 11.31
CA PRO A 197 29.57 2.68 11.29
C PRO A 197 29.64 3.44 9.96
N LEU A 198 30.80 3.49 9.32
CA LEU A 198 30.96 4.13 8.02
C LEU A 198 30.19 3.37 6.93
N ALA A 199 30.31 2.04 6.92
CA ALA A 199 29.54 1.17 6.03
C ALA A 199 28.04 1.26 6.31
N ALA A 200 27.62 1.32 7.58
CA ALA A 200 26.21 1.46 7.95
C ALA A 200 25.61 2.80 7.50
N VAL A 201 26.33 3.92 7.68
CA VAL A 201 25.91 5.23 7.16
C VAL A 201 25.84 5.22 5.64
N ALA A 202 26.85 4.64 4.99
CA ALA A 202 26.87 4.51 3.56
C ALA A 202 25.63 3.75 3.05
N LEU A 203 25.41 2.56 3.57
CA LEU A 203 24.26 1.74 3.21
C LEU A 203 22.92 2.39 3.54
N ALA A 204 22.86 3.20 4.60
CA ALA A 204 21.69 4.03 4.89
C ALA A 204 21.44 5.02 3.75
N ILE A 205 22.43 5.83 3.37
CA ILE A 205 22.30 6.78 2.28
C ILE A 205 21.82 6.08 1.00
N MET A 206 22.37 4.91 0.66
CA MET A 206 21.90 4.11 -0.48
C MET A 206 20.44 3.68 -0.36
N ALA A 207 20.00 3.24 0.82
CA ALA A 207 18.62 2.82 1.06
C ALA A 207 17.62 4.00 0.99
N TRP A 208 18.10 5.21 1.31
CA TRP A 208 17.29 6.43 1.39
C TRP A 208 17.20 7.19 0.06
N LEU A 209 18.26 7.19 -0.74
CA LEU A 209 18.34 7.99 -1.98
C LEU A 209 17.17 7.78 -2.96
N PRO A 210 16.62 6.56 -3.16
CA PRO A 210 15.48 6.35 -4.05
C PRO A 210 14.20 7.12 -3.65
N HIS A 211 14.07 7.49 -2.38
CA HIS A 211 12.91 8.23 -1.88
C HIS A 211 12.95 9.71 -2.25
N ILE A 212 14.14 10.29 -2.52
CA ILE A 212 14.28 11.72 -2.80
C ILE A 212 13.61 12.09 -4.14
N PRO A 213 13.86 11.37 -5.25
CA PRO A 213 13.17 11.66 -6.51
C PRO A 213 11.67 11.41 -6.44
N ALA A 214 11.24 10.32 -5.81
CA ALA A 214 9.81 10.01 -5.63
C ALA A 214 9.09 11.09 -4.79
N TRP A 215 9.78 11.68 -3.81
CA TRP A 215 9.30 12.83 -3.07
C TRP A 215 9.21 14.07 -3.95
N PHE A 216 10.25 14.34 -4.74
CA PHE A 216 10.30 15.51 -5.61
C PHE A 216 9.23 15.46 -6.71
N THR A 217 9.01 14.31 -7.36
CA THR A 217 7.98 14.15 -8.40
C THR A 217 6.58 14.33 -7.83
N ARG A 218 6.28 13.77 -6.66
CA ARG A 218 4.96 13.92 -6.02
C ARG A 218 4.68 15.35 -5.55
N ARG A 219 5.70 16.09 -5.13
CA ARG A 219 5.54 17.41 -4.50
C ARG A 219 5.74 18.58 -5.46
N ALA A 220 6.65 18.48 -6.42
CA ALA A 220 6.97 19.60 -7.29
C ALA A 220 5.82 19.99 -8.23
N ALA A 221 4.75 19.17 -8.32
CA ALA A 221 3.60 19.37 -9.23
C ALA A 221 4.03 19.72 -10.66
N LEU A 222 5.28 19.43 -11.01
CA LEU A 222 5.71 19.45 -12.38
C LEU A 222 4.85 18.38 -13.04
N PRO A 223 4.13 18.69 -14.12
CA PRO A 223 3.52 17.69 -14.97
C PRO A 223 4.67 16.92 -15.61
N VAL A 224 5.34 16.08 -14.82
CA VAL A 224 6.29 15.10 -15.27
C VAL A 224 5.43 14.16 -16.09
N PRO A 225 5.66 14.07 -17.42
CA PRO A 225 4.89 13.15 -18.25
C PRO A 225 4.94 11.77 -17.58
N PRO A 226 3.84 11.02 -17.54
CA PRO A 226 3.78 9.72 -16.86
C PRO A 226 4.84 8.72 -17.36
N MET A 227 5.49 8.99 -18.49
CA MET A 227 6.64 8.23 -19.01
C MET A 227 8.00 8.55 -18.36
N VAL A 228 8.17 9.73 -17.75
CA VAL A 228 9.45 10.21 -17.17
C VAL A 228 9.59 9.81 -15.70
N GLU A 229 8.48 9.71 -14.96
CA GLU A 229 8.44 9.19 -13.59
C GLU A 229 9.08 7.78 -13.46
N PRO A 230 8.73 6.77 -14.29
CA PRO A 230 9.33 5.45 -14.19
C PRO A 230 10.82 5.46 -14.56
N THR A 231 11.30 6.35 -15.43
CA THR A 231 12.73 6.43 -15.78
C THR A 231 13.56 6.98 -14.62
N TRP A 232 13.09 8.04 -13.95
CA TRP A 232 13.77 8.60 -12.77
C TRP A 232 13.69 7.67 -11.58
N VAL A 233 12.53 7.05 -11.35
CA VAL A 233 12.37 6.02 -10.32
C VAL A 233 13.30 4.85 -10.63
N ALA A 234 13.36 4.35 -11.87
CA ALA A 234 14.31 3.32 -12.28
C ALA A 234 15.77 3.74 -12.11
N LEU A 235 16.13 4.99 -12.45
CA LEU A 235 17.49 5.52 -12.29
C LEU A 235 17.87 5.63 -10.80
N ALA A 236 16.98 6.14 -9.97
CA ALA A 236 17.17 6.24 -8.52
C ALA A 236 17.24 4.86 -7.85
N GLN A 237 16.56 3.88 -8.45
CA GLN A 237 16.61 2.47 -8.09
C GLN A 237 17.88 1.76 -8.59
N THR A 238 18.70 2.39 -9.46
CA THR A 238 19.97 1.79 -9.87
C THR A 238 20.98 1.84 -8.72
N SER A 239 21.45 0.65 -8.34
CA SER A 239 22.43 0.43 -7.27
C SER A 239 23.78 1.10 -7.54
N ALA A 240 24.13 1.36 -8.81
CA ALA A 240 25.39 1.99 -9.19
C ALA A 240 25.48 3.48 -8.83
N LEU A 241 24.40 4.23 -9.07
CA LEU A 241 24.34 5.67 -8.82
C LEU A 241 24.23 5.97 -7.32
N THR A 242 23.45 5.16 -6.62
CA THR A 242 23.36 5.19 -5.15
C THR A 242 24.70 4.87 -4.49
N LEU A 243 25.45 3.87 -4.97
CA LEU A 243 26.79 3.53 -4.44
C LEU A 243 27.80 4.68 -4.61
N ALA A 244 27.83 5.32 -5.79
CA ALA A 244 28.77 6.41 -6.06
C ALA A 244 28.53 7.64 -5.16
N LEU A 245 27.27 8.08 -5.03
CA LEU A 245 26.91 9.19 -4.13
C LEU A 245 27.23 8.89 -2.67
N THR A 246 27.09 7.63 -2.30
CA THR A 246 27.35 7.14 -0.95
C THR A 246 28.84 7.15 -0.61
N LEU A 247 29.70 6.72 -1.55
CA LEU A 247 31.14 6.82 -1.38
C LEU A 247 31.58 8.29 -1.24
N VAL A 248 30.97 9.20 -2.00
CA VAL A 248 31.23 10.64 -1.91
C VAL A 248 30.81 11.22 -0.54
N LEU A 249 29.63 10.84 -0.03
CA LEU A 249 29.12 11.31 1.27
C LEU A 249 29.78 10.63 2.49
N ALA A 250 30.45 9.49 2.30
CA ALA A 250 31.21 8.80 3.34
C ALA A 250 32.64 9.35 3.53
N LEU A 251 33.21 10.02 2.53
CA LEU A 251 34.55 10.64 2.58
C LEU A 251 34.76 11.63 3.75
N PRO A 252 33.82 12.52 4.11
CA PRO A 252 33.97 13.45 5.23
C PRO A 252 33.98 12.74 6.60
N LEU A 253 33.31 11.59 6.71
CA LEU A 253 33.23 10.81 7.95
C LEU A 253 34.54 10.05 8.24
N TRP A 254 35.43 9.92 7.26
CA TRP A 254 36.78 9.39 7.43
C TRP A 254 37.76 10.42 8.01
N TRP A 255 37.35 11.70 8.13
CA TRP A 255 38.24 12.77 8.57
C TRP A 255 38.27 12.88 10.11
N PRO A 256 39.43 12.62 10.77
CA PRO A 256 39.50 12.49 12.24
C PRO A 256 39.24 13.78 13.03
N ARG A 257 39.15 14.95 12.39
CA ARG A 257 38.77 16.24 13.01
C ARG A 257 37.26 16.51 13.06
N ALA A 258 36.43 15.66 12.50
CA ALA A 258 34.98 15.84 12.40
C ALA A 258 34.19 15.54 13.71
N ARG A 259 34.76 15.83 14.89
CA ARG A 259 34.08 15.61 16.18
C ARG A 259 32.82 16.47 16.38
N THR A 260 32.59 17.48 15.55
CA THR A 260 31.36 18.28 15.50
C THR A 260 30.25 17.68 14.64
N LEU A 261 30.51 16.61 13.89
CA LEU A 261 29.53 16.00 12.95
C LEU A 261 28.55 15.01 13.59
N TRP A 262 28.48 14.90 14.92
CA TRP A 262 27.42 14.11 15.60
C TRP A 262 26.03 14.72 15.39
N ALA A 263 25.96 15.99 14.96
CA ALA A 263 24.73 16.60 14.48
C ALA A 263 24.23 15.98 13.16
N LEU A 264 25.11 15.44 12.29
CA LEU A 264 24.70 14.86 11.01
C LEU A 264 23.82 13.60 11.12
N PRO A 265 24.07 12.61 12.00
CA PRO A 265 23.14 11.50 12.18
C PRO A 265 21.83 11.93 12.85
N LEU A 266 21.85 12.94 13.73
CA LEU A 266 20.62 13.55 14.27
C LEU A 266 19.82 14.23 13.15
N LEU A 267 20.46 15.05 12.32
CA LEU A 267 19.89 15.64 11.11
C LEU A 267 19.39 14.57 10.13
N GLY A 268 20.14 13.48 9.96
CA GLY A 268 19.78 12.34 9.13
C GLY A 268 18.56 11.56 9.64
N CYS A 269 18.25 11.63 10.93
CA CYS A 269 17.04 11.03 11.51
C CYS A 269 15.88 12.02 11.63
N THR A 270 16.14 13.31 11.91
CA THR A 270 15.11 14.34 12.03
C THR A 270 14.62 14.81 10.67
N LEU A 271 15.50 14.94 9.67
CA LEU A 271 15.13 15.38 8.33
C LEU A 271 14.09 14.44 7.72
N PRO A 272 14.21 13.10 7.80
CA PRO A 272 13.16 12.23 7.28
C PRO A 272 11.89 12.17 8.09
N LEU A 273 11.94 12.31 9.42
CA LEU A 273 10.72 12.41 10.23
C LEU A 273 10.00 13.73 9.95
N TRP A 274 10.74 14.81 9.78
CA TRP A 274 10.21 16.11 9.39
C TRP A 274 9.68 16.08 7.95
N VAL A 275 10.42 15.51 7.00
CA VAL A 275 9.97 15.31 5.61
C VAL A 275 8.77 14.40 5.55
N GLY A 276 8.77 13.27 6.27
CA GLY A 276 7.66 12.32 6.34
C GLY A 276 6.43 12.92 6.99
N GLY A 277 6.60 13.63 8.12
CA GLY A 277 5.53 14.38 8.78
C GLY A 277 4.98 15.49 7.88
N HIS A 278 5.85 16.21 7.18
CA HIS A 278 5.44 17.22 6.20
C HIS A 278 4.75 16.59 4.98
N VAL A 279 5.17 15.41 4.50
CA VAL A 279 4.49 14.70 3.41
C VAL A 279 3.10 14.25 3.85
N VAL A 280 2.96 13.69 5.05
CA VAL A 280 1.66 13.28 5.60
C VAL A 280 0.77 14.51 5.82
N TRP A 281 1.32 15.57 6.41
CA TRP A 281 0.62 16.85 6.58
C TRP A 281 0.19 17.44 5.24
N HIS A 282 1.07 17.43 4.25
CA HIS A 282 0.76 17.95 2.92
C HIS A 282 -0.17 17.04 2.14
N GLN A 283 -0.13 15.72 2.33
CA GLN A 283 -1.14 14.78 1.82
C GLN A 283 -2.49 15.00 2.48
N PHE A 284 -2.50 15.45 3.74
CA PHE A 284 -3.69 15.84 4.46
C PHE A 284 -4.21 17.22 4.00
N GLU A 285 -3.33 18.18 3.70
CA GLU A 285 -3.71 19.46 3.06
C GLU A 285 -4.13 19.27 1.59
N GLN A 286 -3.50 18.33 0.88
CA GLN A 286 -3.85 17.89 -0.47
C GLN A 286 -4.97 16.85 -0.47
N ALA A 287 -5.45 16.39 0.68
CA ALA A 287 -6.73 15.71 0.76
C ALA A 287 -7.73 16.79 0.39
N ARG A 288 -8.05 16.81 -0.91
CA ARG A 288 -8.32 18.04 -1.65
C ARG A 288 -9.42 18.83 -0.94
N PRO A 289 -9.26 20.16 -0.78
CA PRO A 289 -10.41 20.97 -0.38
C PRO A 289 -11.57 20.60 -1.31
N ALA A 290 -12.76 20.44 -0.73
CA ALA A 290 -13.94 20.03 -1.49
C ALA A 290 -14.02 20.87 -2.77
N TRP A 291 -14.06 20.19 -3.92
CA TRP A 291 -14.00 20.87 -5.20
C TRP A 291 -15.12 21.92 -5.28
N ARG A 292 -14.74 23.19 -5.42
CA ARG A 292 -15.66 24.33 -5.18
C ARG A 292 -16.82 24.29 -6.15
N GLU A 293 -16.58 23.92 -7.40
CA GLU A 293 -17.58 23.89 -8.47
C GLU A 293 -18.45 22.63 -8.44
N ALA A 294 -18.16 21.67 -7.56
CA ALA A 294 -18.95 20.45 -7.38
C ALA A 294 -20.43 20.75 -7.08
N HIS A 295 -20.72 21.88 -6.40
CA HIS A 295 -22.10 22.30 -6.14
C HIS A 295 -22.92 22.55 -7.43
N GLN A 296 -22.28 22.98 -8.52
CA GLN A 296 -22.94 23.19 -9.81
C GLN A 296 -23.37 21.83 -10.40
N LEU A 297 -22.47 20.85 -10.39
CA LEU A 297 -22.79 19.49 -10.83
C LEU A 297 -23.82 18.80 -9.95
N ARG A 298 -23.80 19.02 -8.63
CA ARG A 298 -24.82 18.49 -7.71
C ARG A 298 -26.23 19.00 -8.02
N ARG A 299 -26.37 20.20 -8.61
CA ARG A 299 -27.67 20.73 -9.07
C ARG A 299 -28.14 20.09 -10.38
N ILE A 300 -27.21 19.69 -11.24
CA ILE A 300 -27.49 19.04 -12.52
C ILE A 300 -27.79 17.55 -12.32
N ILE A 301 -27.06 16.90 -11.42
CA ILE A 301 -27.09 15.44 -11.20
C ILE A 301 -27.94 15.12 -9.96
N PRO A 302 -29.09 14.43 -10.09
CA PRO A 302 -30.00 14.11 -8.96
C PRO A 302 -29.37 13.27 -7.84
N GLU A 303 -29.88 13.37 -6.61
CA GLU A 303 -29.30 12.77 -5.39
C GLU A 303 -29.21 11.23 -5.34
N GLY A 304 -29.86 10.51 -6.25
CA GLY A 304 -29.76 9.05 -6.37
C GLY A 304 -28.94 8.56 -7.57
N ALA A 305 -28.39 9.48 -8.37
CA ALA A 305 -27.80 9.11 -9.66
C ALA A 305 -26.49 8.35 -9.50
N VAL A 306 -26.28 7.38 -10.40
CA VAL A 306 -25.03 6.65 -10.56
C VAL A 306 -24.21 7.28 -11.69
N VAL A 307 -22.99 7.69 -11.37
CA VAL A 307 -22.16 8.52 -12.22
C VAL A 307 -20.87 7.79 -12.56
N GLN A 308 -20.49 7.77 -13.85
CA GLN A 308 -19.12 7.45 -14.24
C GLN A 308 -18.37 8.73 -14.58
N TRP A 309 -17.24 8.96 -13.92
CA TRP A 309 -16.35 10.07 -14.25
C TRP A 309 -15.10 9.55 -14.96
N ILE A 310 -14.88 10.00 -16.19
CA ILE A 310 -13.74 9.67 -17.05
C ILE A 310 -12.69 10.78 -16.94
N GLY A 311 -11.42 10.39 -16.77
CA GLY A 311 -10.33 11.33 -16.49
C GLY A 311 -10.25 11.74 -15.02
N GLN A 312 -10.81 10.90 -14.13
CA GLN A 312 -11.05 11.02 -12.67
C GLN A 312 -10.18 12.07 -11.96
N THR A 313 -10.50 13.35 -12.15
CA THR A 313 -9.87 14.40 -11.40
C THR A 313 -10.35 14.35 -9.95
N HIS A 314 -11.58 13.91 -9.71
CA HIS A 314 -12.25 13.98 -8.41
C HIS A 314 -12.99 12.66 -8.09
N GLN A 315 -13.31 12.42 -6.82
CA GLN A 315 -14.03 11.22 -6.40
C GLN A 315 -15.52 11.54 -6.28
N THR A 316 -16.35 10.94 -7.15
CA THR A 316 -17.80 11.19 -7.21
C THR A 316 -18.51 11.09 -5.85
N TRP A 317 -18.11 10.16 -4.98
CA TRP A 317 -18.67 10.06 -3.63
C TRP A 317 -18.36 11.31 -2.80
N PHE A 318 -17.11 11.73 -2.71
CA PHE A 318 -16.71 12.85 -1.86
C PHE A 318 -17.16 14.19 -2.42
N ASP A 319 -17.02 14.39 -3.72
CA ASP A 319 -17.26 15.69 -4.34
C ASP A 319 -18.70 15.86 -4.80
N LEU A 320 -19.35 14.81 -5.33
CA LEU A 320 -20.73 14.92 -5.83
C LEU A 320 -21.77 14.31 -4.88
N HIS A 321 -21.34 13.52 -3.89
CA HIS A 321 -22.24 12.70 -3.08
C HIS A 321 -23.12 11.80 -3.97
N ARG A 322 -22.52 11.22 -5.00
CA ARG A 322 -23.17 10.29 -5.94
C ARG A 322 -22.44 8.95 -5.96
N ALA A 323 -23.17 7.88 -6.24
CA ALA A 323 -22.55 6.57 -6.40
C ALA A 323 -21.69 6.56 -7.67
N GLN A 324 -20.50 5.98 -7.58
CA GLN A 324 -19.66 5.77 -8.75
C GLN A 324 -20.08 4.50 -9.47
N TYR A 325 -20.22 4.55 -10.79
CA TYR A 325 -20.57 3.38 -11.58
C TYR A 325 -19.46 2.32 -11.56
N ILE A 326 -18.22 2.76 -11.81
CA ILE A 326 -16.98 1.99 -11.72
C ILE A 326 -15.91 2.85 -11.01
N ALA A 327 -15.42 2.40 -9.85
CA ALA A 327 -14.28 3.00 -9.18
C ALA A 327 -13.21 1.97 -8.88
N ALA A 328 -11.96 2.23 -9.31
CA ALA A 328 -10.83 1.35 -8.99
C ALA A 328 -10.67 1.16 -7.47
N ILE A 329 -10.91 2.22 -6.68
CA ILE A 329 -10.86 2.19 -5.21
C ILE A 329 -12.00 1.38 -4.57
N GLN A 330 -13.10 1.13 -5.30
CA GLN A 330 -14.21 0.28 -4.85
C GLN A 330 -14.03 -1.18 -5.27
N GLY A 331 -13.06 -1.50 -6.13
CA GLY A 331 -12.69 -2.88 -6.47
C GLY A 331 -12.50 -3.81 -5.25
N PRO A 332 -11.93 -3.35 -4.11
CA PRO A 332 -11.89 -4.12 -2.88
C PRO A 332 -13.24 -4.55 -2.31
N ASN A 333 -14.34 -3.89 -2.65
CA ASN A 333 -15.68 -4.37 -2.25
C ASN A 333 -16.02 -5.72 -2.89
N GLY A 334 -15.44 -6.00 -4.07
CA GLY A 334 -15.52 -7.30 -4.72
C GLY A 334 -14.95 -8.44 -3.87
N LEU A 335 -14.08 -8.16 -2.89
CA LEU A 335 -13.63 -9.18 -1.93
C LEU A 335 -14.77 -9.67 -1.02
N PHE A 336 -15.73 -8.82 -0.71
CA PHE A 336 -16.73 -9.06 0.32
C PHE A 336 -18.01 -9.72 -0.18
N VAL A 337 -18.36 -9.47 -1.45
CA VAL A 337 -19.61 -9.92 -2.06
C VAL A 337 -19.35 -10.34 -3.50
N ARG A 338 -19.66 -11.61 -3.82
CA ARG A 338 -19.50 -12.21 -5.14
C ARG A 338 -20.19 -11.40 -6.23
N ASP A 339 -21.46 -11.10 -6.06
CA ASP A 339 -22.26 -10.43 -7.09
C ASP A 339 -21.75 -9.02 -7.37
N ALA A 340 -21.21 -8.33 -6.36
CA ALA A 340 -20.57 -7.03 -6.55
C ALA A 340 -19.29 -7.13 -7.39
N ALA A 341 -18.48 -8.19 -7.19
CA ALA A 341 -17.29 -8.44 -8.01
C ALA A 341 -17.66 -8.71 -9.48
N LEU A 342 -18.65 -9.56 -9.71
CA LEU A 342 -19.10 -9.92 -11.07
C LEU A 342 -19.75 -8.74 -11.78
N LEU A 343 -20.57 -7.96 -11.06
CA LEU A 343 -21.17 -6.74 -11.59
C LEU A 343 -20.09 -5.72 -11.94
N PHE A 344 -19.08 -5.52 -11.08
CA PHE A 344 -17.97 -4.63 -11.38
C PHE A 344 -17.23 -5.03 -12.66
N GLU A 345 -16.91 -6.32 -12.80
CA GLU A 345 -16.25 -6.83 -14.00
C GLU A 345 -17.10 -6.64 -15.25
N GLN A 346 -18.40 -6.99 -15.19
CA GLN A 346 -19.33 -6.79 -16.29
C GLN A 346 -19.36 -5.33 -16.74
N ARG A 347 -19.50 -4.40 -15.80
CA ARG A 347 -19.51 -2.96 -16.07
C ARG A 347 -18.19 -2.50 -16.70
N MET A 348 -17.06 -3.01 -16.20
CA MET A 348 -15.75 -2.72 -16.77
C MET A 348 -15.65 -3.17 -18.22
N ARG A 349 -16.03 -4.42 -18.52
CA ARG A 349 -16.03 -4.95 -19.89
C ARG A 349 -16.92 -4.13 -20.82
N SER A 350 -18.08 -3.70 -20.35
CA SER A 350 -18.98 -2.82 -21.12
C SER A 350 -18.34 -1.47 -21.45
N PHE A 351 -17.61 -0.87 -20.51
CA PHE A 351 -16.89 0.40 -20.72
C PHE A 351 -15.69 0.26 -21.65
N VAL A 352 -14.99 -0.87 -21.59
CA VAL A 352 -13.93 -1.21 -22.54
C VAL A 352 -14.53 -1.33 -23.95
N GLN A 353 -15.61 -2.09 -24.10
CA GLN A 353 -16.28 -2.31 -25.39
C GLN A 353 -16.86 -1.03 -25.97
N SER A 354 -17.22 -0.06 -25.14
CA SER A 354 -17.71 1.24 -25.60
C SER A 354 -16.60 2.15 -26.12
N GLY A 355 -15.31 1.80 -25.94
CA GLY A 355 -14.18 2.66 -26.33
C GLY A 355 -14.05 3.94 -25.49
N LEU A 356 -14.75 4.02 -24.35
CA LEU A 356 -14.66 5.16 -23.41
C LEU A 356 -13.39 5.11 -22.55
N ILE A 357 -12.86 3.92 -22.37
CA ILE A 357 -11.53 3.66 -21.83
C ILE A 357 -10.70 3.00 -22.94
N GLY A 358 -9.36 3.02 -22.81
CA GLY A 358 -8.44 2.56 -23.85
C GLY A 358 -8.68 1.10 -24.31
N ALA A 359 -7.91 0.68 -25.32
CA ALA A 359 -8.03 -0.64 -25.95
C ALA A 359 -8.24 -1.76 -24.93
N PRO A 360 -9.03 -2.80 -25.28
CA PRO A 360 -9.30 -3.92 -24.40
C PRO A 360 -8.00 -4.40 -23.78
N LEU A 361 -7.99 -4.42 -22.46
CA LEU A 361 -7.07 -5.28 -21.75
C LEU A 361 -7.47 -6.68 -22.17
N ASP A 362 -6.75 -7.24 -23.14
CA ASP A 362 -6.74 -8.68 -23.37
C ASP A 362 -6.27 -9.29 -22.05
N LEU A 363 -7.23 -9.52 -21.15
CA LEU A 363 -6.99 -10.15 -19.87
C LEU A 363 -6.58 -11.58 -20.23
N PRO A 364 -5.30 -11.95 -20.09
CA PRO A 364 -4.88 -13.32 -20.35
C PRO A 364 -5.73 -14.23 -19.47
N GLN A 365 -6.05 -15.44 -19.94
CA GLN A 365 -6.77 -16.41 -19.12
C GLN A 365 -6.02 -16.76 -17.82
N ALA A 366 -4.69 -16.60 -17.83
CA ALA A 366 -3.81 -16.74 -16.68
C ALA A 366 -2.68 -15.70 -16.75
N PRO A 367 -2.93 -14.42 -16.40
CA PRO A 367 -1.91 -13.41 -16.50
C PRO A 367 -0.79 -13.70 -15.51
N THR A 368 0.46 -13.49 -15.92
CA THR A 368 1.60 -13.49 -15.01
C THR A 368 1.43 -12.37 -13.97
N PRO A 369 2.09 -12.45 -12.80
CA PRO A 369 2.01 -11.38 -11.80
C PRO A 369 2.41 -9.99 -12.34
N GLU A 370 3.39 -9.94 -13.24
CA GLU A 370 3.85 -8.70 -13.88
C GLU A 370 2.78 -8.14 -14.85
N GLU A 371 2.16 -9.00 -15.65
CA GLU A 371 1.05 -8.63 -16.53
C GLU A 371 -0.14 -8.11 -15.74
N ARG A 372 -0.47 -8.67 -14.58
CA ARG A 372 -1.60 -8.19 -13.74
C ARG A 372 -1.37 -6.79 -13.21
N VAL A 373 -0.16 -6.54 -12.72
CA VAL A 373 0.23 -5.21 -12.25
C VAL A 373 0.17 -4.23 -13.42
N ALA A 374 0.67 -4.61 -14.59
CA ALA A 374 0.55 -3.82 -15.81
C ALA A 374 -0.92 -3.60 -16.22
N ILE A 375 -1.78 -4.62 -16.11
CA ILE A 375 -3.21 -4.55 -16.41
C ILE A 375 -3.91 -3.58 -15.45
N LEU A 376 -3.65 -3.65 -14.15
CA LEU A 376 -4.24 -2.74 -13.16
C LEU A 376 -3.73 -1.32 -13.33
N TYR A 377 -2.42 -1.13 -13.58
CA TYR A 377 -1.87 0.18 -13.85
C TYR A 377 -2.41 0.76 -15.15
N ALA A 378 -2.56 -0.06 -16.19
CA ALA A 378 -3.17 0.33 -17.45
C ALA A 378 -4.65 0.66 -17.28
N LEU A 379 -5.41 -0.15 -16.53
CA LEU A 379 -6.81 0.10 -16.25
C LEU A 379 -6.98 1.39 -15.44
N ARG A 380 -6.16 1.57 -14.42
CA ARG A 380 -6.15 2.76 -13.59
C ARG A 380 -5.75 3.99 -14.40
N SER A 381 -4.70 3.91 -15.21
CA SER A 381 -4.25 5.02 -16.04
C SER A 381 -5.28 5.37 -17.12
N GLN A 382 -5.95 4.38 -17.71
CA GLN A 382 -7.05 4.59 -18.65
C GLN A 382 -8.26 5.26 -17.98
N LEU A 383 -8.58 4.90 -16.73
CA LEU A 383 -9.66 5.53 -15.95
C LEU A 383 -9.29 6.96 -15.49
N GLU A 384 -8.02 7.20 -15.17
CA GLU A 384 -7.52 8.46 -14.59
C GLU A 384 -7.07 9.50 -15.64
N ALA A 385 -6.55 9.11 -16.81
CA ALA A 385 -5.90 10.04 -17.74
C ALA A 385 -6.04 9.68 -19.24
N PRO A 386 -7.22 9.81 -19.84
CA PRO A 386 -7.39 9.63 -21.26
C PRO A 386 -7.05 10.95 -22.00
N ASN A 387 -5.75 11.22 -22.15
CA ASN A 387 -5.26 12.54 -22.62
C ASN A 387 -5.72 12.93 -24.05
N ASP A 388 -6.18 11.98 -24.87
CA ASP A 388 -6.63 12.22 -26.26
C ASP A 388 -8.06 11.72 -26.52
N PHE A 389 -8.86 11.56 -25.47
CA PHE A 389 -10.18 10.96 -25.61
C PHE A 389 -11.24 11.98 -26.05
N ASN A 390 -11.81 11.73 -27.23
CA ASN A 390 -12.97 12.42 -27.74
C ASN A 390 -14.18 11.46 -27.70
N PRO A 391 -15.16 11.66 -26.79
CA PRO A 391 -16.34 10.81 -26.73
C PRO A 391 -17.16 10.95 -28.01
N SER A 392 -17.11 9.94 -28.88
CA SER A 392 -18.05 9.83 -29.99
C SER A 392 -19.44 9.45 -29.45
N ASP A 393 -20.49 9.86 -30.15
CA ASP A 393 -21.87 9.50 -29.79
C ASP A 393 -22.12 7.98 -29.81
N ILE A 394 -21.36 7.23 -30.62
CA ILE A 394 -21.39 5.75 -30.61
C ILE A 394 -20.84 5.19 -29.29
N HIS A 395 -19.76 5.78 -28.78
CA HIS A 395 -19.17 5.36 -27.51
C HIS A 395 -20.12 5.64 -26.34
N LEU A 396 -20.72 6.83 -26.30
CA LEU A 396 -21.68 7.23 -25.27
C LEU A 396 -22.93 6.35 -25.31
N ARG A 397 -23.51 6.10 -26.48
CA ARG A 397 -24.65 5.19 -26.64
C ARG A 397 -24.34 3.78 -26.16
N THR A 398 -23.16 3.27 -26.49
CA THR A 398 -22.75 1.92 -26.09
C THR A 398 -22.60 1.79 -24.58
N ALA A 399 -21.99 2.77 -23.92
CA ALA A 399 -21.84 2.78 -22.46
C ALA A 399 -23.17 2.98 -21.73
N CYS A 400 -24.05 3.84 -22.25
CA CYS A 400 -25.36 4.13 -21.66
C CYS A 400 -26.40 3.00 -21.85
N LYS A 401 -26.05 1.88 -22.49
CA LYS A 401 -26.90 0.68 -22.57
C LYS A 401 -27.21 0.09 -21.20
N ASP A 402 -26.29 0.16 -20.25
CA ASP A 402 -26.59 -0.24 -18.87
C ASP A 402 -27.50 0.81 -18.21
N ARG A 403 -28.68 0.36 -17.78
CA ARG A 403 -29.67 1.23 -17.12
C ARG A 403 -29.24 1.69 -15.73
N ALA A 404 -28.27 1.03 -15.12
CA ALA A 404 -27.71 1.46 -13.83
C ALA A 404 -26.74 2.64 -13.97
N LEU A 405 -26.42 3.09 -15.19
CA LEU A 405 -25.64 4.30 -15.43
C LEU A 405 -26.57 5.45 -15.83
N ASP A 406 -26.55 6.51 -15.02
CA ASP A 406 -27.38 7.69 -15.23
C ASP A 406 -26.62 8.80 -15.96
N PHE A 407 -25.36 9.04 -15.56
CA PHE A 407 -24.55 10.12 -16.13
C PHE A 407 -23.11 9.68 -16.39
N ILE A 408 -22.56 10.20 -17.49
CA ILE A 408 -21.13 10.14 -17.80
C ILE A 408 -20.56 11.55 -17.71
N LEU A 409 -19.49 11.72 -16.96
CA LEU A 409 -18.73 12.97 -16.84
C LEU A 409 -17.38 12.78 -17.52
N VAL A 410 -16.97 13.75 -18.35
CA VAL A 410 -15.67 13.73 -19.02
C VAL A 410 -14.94 15.03 -18.72
N SER A 411 -13.76 14.94 -18.09
CA SER A 411 -12.89 16.09 -17.82
C SER A 411 -11.86 16.26 -18.94
N LEU A 412 -11.97 17.33 -19.73
CA LEU A 412 -11.05 17.67 -20.85
C LEU A 412 -10.55 19.11 -20.73
N TYR A 413 -9.55 19.51 -21.50
CA TYR A 413 -9.10 20.92 -21.55
C TYR A 413 -10.05 21.85 -22.34
N ALA A 414 -11.01 21.27 -23.06
CA ALA A 414 -12.04 21.99 -23.80
C ALA A 414 -13.41 21.31 -23.61
N PRO A 415 -14.53 22.04 -23.74
CA PRO A 415 -15.87 21.44 -23.72
C PRO A 415 -16.00 20.34 -24.77
N ALA A 416 -16.46 19.16 -24.35
CA ALA A 416 -16.63 18.02 -25.25
C ALA A 416 -17.93 18.18 -26.06
N PRO A 417 -17.94 17.91 -27.38
CA PRO A 417 -19.12 18.10 -28.19
C PRO A 417 -20.28 17.19 -27.73
N GLY A 418 -21.51 17.69 -27.89
CA GLY A 418 -22.73 16.91 -27.63
C GLY A 418 -23.09 16.70 -26.16
N ALA A 419 -22.35 17.29 -25.21
CA ALA A 419 -22.72 17.23 -23.79
C ALA A 419 -23.98 18.05 -23.50
N ASP A 420 -24.73 17.64 -22.48
CA ASP A 420 -25.94 18.35 -22.02
C ASP A 420 -25.57 19.58 -21.19
N HIS A 421 -24.49 19.50 -20.42
CA HIS A 421 -23.98 20.60 -19.61
C HIS A 421 -22.45 20.63 -19.60
N HIS A 422 -21.90 21.81 -19.32
CA HIS A 422 -20.48 22.02 -19.11
C HIS A 422 -20.27 22.78 -17.79
N VAL A 423 -19.31 22.32 -16.99
CA VAL A 423 -18.87 23.02 -15.77
C VAL A 423 -17.36 23.18 -15.86
N GLN A 424 -16.86 24.40 -15.70
CA GLN A 424 -15.42 24.66 -15.68
C GLN A 424 -14.86 24.29 -14.30
N ASP A 425 -13.78 23.51 -14.27
CA ASP A 425 -12.95 23.23 -13.09
C ASP A 425 -11.81 24.27 -13.09
N ASP A 426 -12.05 25.39 -12.41
CA ASP A 426 -11.13 26.53 -12.37
C ASP A 426 -9.78 26.16 -11.71
N ASP A 427 -9.80 25.23 -10.75
CA ASP A 427 -8.59 24.77 -10.05
C ASP A 427 -7.64 24.01 -10.99
N GLN A 428 -8.17 23.34 -12.02
CA GLN A 428 -7.39 22.51 -12.94
C GLN A 428 -7.32 23.03 -14.37
N GLY A 429 -8.04 24.13 -14.68
CA GLY A 429 -8.16 24.65 -16.04
C GLY A 429 -8.78 23.65 -17.00
N ARG A 430 -9.72 22.83 -16.51
CA ARG A 430 -10.42 21.78 -17.29
C ARG A 430 -11.91 22.08 -17.36
N TRP A 431 -12.59 21.45 -18.31
CA TRP A 431 -14.04 21.44 -18.47
C TRP A 431 -14.57 20.05 -18.16
N VAL A 432 -15.55 19.98 -17.28
CA VAL A 432 -16.34 18.78 -17.00
C VAL A 432 -17.59 18.81 -17.87
N SER A 433 -17.63 17.93 -18.87
CA SER A 433 -18.76 17.77 -19.77
C SER A 433 -19.68 16.67 -19.25
N VAL A 434 -20.96 16.96 -19.13
CA VAL A 434 -21.99 16.09 -18.52
C VAL A 434 -22.88 15.50 -19.61
N TYR A 435 -23.00 14.18 -19.63
CA TYR A 435 -23.84 13.43 -20.56
C TYR A 435 -24.89 12.63 -19.79
N ALA A 436 -26.17 12.89 -20.03
CA ALA A 436 -27.29 12.16 -19.46
C ALA A 436 -27.61 10.92 -20.30
N CYS A 437 -27.42 9.73 -19.72
CA CYS A 437 -27.57 8.48 -20.45
C CYS A 437 -28.99 8.21 -20.95
N ALA A 438 -30.02 8.80 -20.32
CA ALA A 438 -31.40 8.68 -20.78
C ALA A 438 -31.58 9.22 -22.21
N ARG A 439 -30.90 10.33 -22.56
CA ARG A 439 -30.97 10.95 -23.89
C ARG A 439 -30.33 10.05 -24.95
N HIS A 440 -29.15 9.51 -24.66
CA HIS A 440 -28.45 8.62 -25.59
C HIS A 440 -29.18 7.29 -25.79
N ARG A 441 -29.84 6.77 -24.76
CA ARG A 441 -30.72 5.58 -24.88
C ARG A 441 -31.88 5.83 -25.84
N ALA A 442 -32.57 6.97 -25.70
CA ALA A 442 -33.71 7.32 -26.56
C ALA A 442 -33.36 7.54 -28.05
N GLN A 443 -32.07 7.69 -28.37
CA GLN A 443 -31.58 7.81 -29.75
C GLN A 443 -31.08 6.47 -30.33
N ALA A 444 -30.98 5.44 -29.51
CA ALA A 444 -30.54 4.10 -29.92
C ALA A 444 -31.73 3.17 -30.21
N ASP A 445 -32.89 3.45 -29.61
CA ASP A 445 -34.19 2.85 -29.92
C ASP A 445 -34.83 3.57 -31.12
#